data_AF-A0A6V8E2Y2-F1
#
_entry.id   AF-A0A6V8E2Y2-F1
#
_cell.length_a   1.000
_cell.length_b   1.000
_cell.length_c   1.000
_cell.angle_alpha   90.00
_cell.angle_beta   90.00
_cell.angle_gamma   90.00
#
_symmetry.space_group_name_H-M   'P 1'
#
loop_
_entity.id
_entity.type
_entity.pdbx_description
1 polymer ?
#
loop_
_entity_poly.entity_id
_entity_poly.type
_entity_poly.pdbx_seq_one_letter_code
_entity_poly.pdbx_strand_id
1 'polypeptide(L)'
;LGRRRQRASIGVHDLAHLAPPFHVKTVDEQHAFVPLAREQSMSIADILAHHPKGVEYADLLSGMAAYPLIVDDNEEVLSFPPIINGDQTTVTHSTRDFFIDVTGWDERACEASLMLVSLQLAQWGGQVESVDITTCQGDEITTPNGAGKTHVVPEELVQDLLGRSFTDDELQAAIQRMGGRFEGRQPAPNDAPKQSNSMAVASSGTSELVFTMPRWRFDLLHPVDMVEELAIGHGYEDLGVDAPKATLTAQPRADHHLRRRLRASMQGMGMMQIQSLTLSNMDDQFTRMRWKPTHAVTTITNPITIDHTVLRQHLLPGLLKLLATNRHHDLPQSVYELGTVVRDHQNTERLAFLTAERSGGFAAVRGRVQAFCKDLGVTNWDVEPLEAGDGPWLAGRGAKLVINGSWVGCFGELDPTVSSAYELRVPLNGAEFDVNALMAAAIDPV
;
A
#
# COMPACT_ATOMS: atom_id res chain seq x y z
N LEU A 1 -13.02 7.38 9.64
CA LEU A 1 -12.82 8.39 10.70
C LEU A 1 -12.13 7.80 11.93
N GLY A 2 -12.79 6.94 12.73
CA GLY A 2 -12.26 6.50 14.03
C GLY A 2 -11.02 5.57 14.06
N ARG A 3 -10.58 4.98 12.93
CA ARG A 3 -9.44 4.02 12.85
C ARG A 3 -9.46 2.95 13.96
N ARG A 4 -10.48 2.08 13.97
CA ARG A 4 -10.70 1.10 15.05
C ARG A 4 -10.66 1.75 16.46
N ARG A 5 -11.37 2.87 16.60
CA ARG A 5 -11.48 3.68 17.82
C ARG A 5 -10.20 4.36 18.32
N GLN A 6 -9.08 4.24 17.61
CA GLN A 6 -7.84 4.92 17.94
C GLN A 6 -7.96 6.46 17.88
N ARG A 7 -8.76 6.99 16.95
CA ARG A 7 -8.94 8.44 16.77
C ARG A 7 -10.21 8.99 17.41
N ALA A 8 -11.30 8.23 17.33
CA ALA A 8 -12.61 8.59 17.86
C ALA A 8 -13.45 7.32 18.12
N SER A 9 -14.17 7.31 19.22
CA SER A 9 -15.14 6.32 19.66
C SER A 9 -16.48 7.01 19.89
N ILE A 10 -17.57 6.37 19.49
CA ILE A 10 -18.93 6.91 19.59
C ILE A 10 -19.69 6.04 20.57
N GLY A 11 -20.29 6.66 21.58
CA GLY A 11 -21.33 6.05 22.40
C GLY A 11 -22.69 6.61 22.03
N VAL A 12 -23.70 5.73 22.03
CA VAL A 12 -25.10 6.10 21.80
C VAL A 12 -25.90 5.53 22.94
N HIS A 13 -26.66 6.39 23.59
CA HIS A 13 -27.32 6.12 24.87
C HIS A 13 -28.80 6.49 24.79
N ASP A 14 -29.66 5.73 25.47
CA ASP A 14 -31.07 6.11 25.67
C ASP A 14 -31.15 7.24 26.71
N LEU A 15 -31.51 8.44 26.28
CA LEU A 15 -31.51 9.64 27.14
C LEU A 15 -32.52 9.53 28.29
N ALA A 16 -33.59 8.74 28.14
CA ALA A 16 -34.62 8.61 29.18
C ALA A 16 -34.11 7.93 30.46
N HIS A 17 -32.96 7.25 30.39
CA HIS A 17 -32.35 6.53 31.52
C HIS A 17 -31.12 7.26 32.08
N LEU A 18 -30.94 8.54 31.76
CA LEU A 18 -29.78 9.34 32.15
C LEU A 18 -30.18 10.53 33.03
N ALA A 19 -29.35 10.88 34.02
CA ALA A 19 -29.54 12.07 34.86
C ALA A 19 -28.43 13.12 34.64
N PRO A 20 -28.68 14.21 33.88
CA PRO A 20 -27.70 15.29 33.74
C PRO A 20 -27.48 16.05 35.07
N PRO A 21 -26.31 16.68 35.31
CA PRO A 21 -25.17 16.83 34.39
C PRO A 21 -24.31 15.57 34.21
N PHE A 22 -23.49 15.57 33.16
CA PHE A 22 -22.56 14.48 32.85
C PHE A 22 -21.12 14.88 33.12
N HIS A 23 -20.31 13.95 33.62
CA HIS A 23 -18.91 14.20 33.97
C HIS A 23 -17.98 13.19 33.30
N VAL A 24 -16.96 13.71 32.61
CA VAL A 24 -15.82 12.90 32.14
C VAL A 24 -14.74 12.93 33.22
N LYS A 25 -14.45 11.76 33.80
CA LYS A 25 -13.45 11.61 34.86
C LYS A 25 -12.51 10.44 34.57
N THR A 26 -11.52 10.24 35.44
CA THR A 26 -10.67 9.06 35.40
C THR A 26 -10.87 8.21 36.65
N VAL A 27 -10.76 6.90 36.48
CA VAL A 27 -10.89 5.90 37.56
C VAL A 27 -9.71 4.92 37.55
N ASP A 28 -9.52 4.21 38.65
CA ASP A 28 -8.56 3.10 38.74
C ASP A 28 -9.09 1.82 38.07
N GLU A 29 -8.24 0.80 38.02
CA GLU A 29 -8.58 -0.49 37.42
C GLU A 29 -9.61 -1.31 38.24
N GLN A 30 -9.80 -0.96 39.52
CA GLN A 30 -10.70 -1.65 40.45
C GLN A 30 -12.14 -1.15 40.38
N HIS A 31 -12.36 0.06 39.86
CA HIS A 31 -13.70 0.60 39.62
C HIS A 31 -14.53 -0.38 38.78
N ALA A 32 -15.80 -0.56 39.14
CA ALA A 32 -16.65 -1.58 38.53
C ALA A 32 -18.03 -1.05 38.16
N PHE A 33 -18.55 -1.48 37.02
CA PHE A 33 -19.90 -1.17 36.55
C PHE A 33 -20.45 -2.35 35.74
N VAL A 34 -21.73 -2.33 35.39
CA VAL A 34 -22.34 -3.37 34.54
C VAL A 34 -22.13 -2.98 33.07
N PRO A 35 -21.21 -3.64 32.32
CA PRO A 35 -21.00 -3.31 30.92
C PRO A 35 -22.13 -3.85 30.05
N LEU A 36 -22.32 -3.23 28.89
CA LEU A 36 -23.36 -3.57 27.92
C LEU A 36 -23.48 -5.08 27.66
N ALA A 37 -24.72 -5.58 27.67
CA ALA A 37 -25.07 -6.97 27.46
C ALA A 37 -24.51 -7.93 28.52
N ARG A 38 -24.31 -7.43 29.75
CA ARG A 38 -23.99 -8.24 30.94
C ARG A 38 -24.99 -7.94 32.06
N GLU A 39 -25.19 -8.92 32.93
CA GLU A 39 -26.05 -8.81 34.10
C GLU A 39 -25.28 -8.51 35.39
N GLN A 40 -23.95 -8.68 35.38
CA GLN A 40 -23.10 -8.56 36.54
C GLN A 40 -22.08 -7.44 36.37
N SER A 41 -21.78 -6.77 37.48
CA SER A 41 -20.74 -5.75 37.54
C SER A 41 -19.36 -6.37 37.29
N MET A 42 -18.54 -5.70 36.49
CA MET A 42 -17.17 -6.08 36.17
C MET A 42 -16.24 -4.90 36.46
N SER A 43 -15.06 -5.18 37.03
CA SER A 43 -14.03 -4.16 37.17
C SER A 43 -13.47 -3.74 35.80
N ILE A 44 -12.84 -2.57 35.71
CA ILE A 44 -12.15 -2.13 34.49
C ILE A 44 -11.09 -3.18 34.07
N ALA A 45 -10.32 -3.71 35.02
CA ALA A 45 -9.36 -4.78 34.76
C ALA A 45 -10.02 -6.03 34.16
N ASP A 46 -11.15 -6.47 34.73
CA ASP A 46 -11.88 -7.64 34.24
C ASP A 46 -12.48 -7.41 32.85
N ILE A 47 -12.97 -6.20 32.58
CA ILE A 47 -13.49 -5.83 31.26
C ILE A 47 -12.37 -5.96 30.23
N LEU A 48 -11.20 -5.37 30.47
CA LEU A 48 -10.07 -5.40 29.54
C LEU A 48 -9.52 -6.81 29.31
N ALA A 49 -9.55 -7.67 30.32
CA ALA A 49 -9.02 -9.03 30.24
C ALA A 49 -10.01 -10.06 29.66
N HIS A 50 -11.31 -9.91 29.90
CA HIS A 50 -12.30 -10.98 29.63
C HIS A 50 -13.49 -10.55 28.78
N HIS A 51 -13.86 -9.26 28.78
CA HIS A 51 -14.98 -8.82 27.96
C HIS A 51 -14.58 -8.83 26.48
N PRO A 52 -15.39 -9.38 25.55
CA PRO A 52 -15.01 -9.48 24.13
C PRO A 52 -14.56 -8.14 23.52
N LYS A 53 -15.27 -7.05 23.85
CA LYS A 53 -14.89 -5.69 23.42
C LYS A 53 -13.70 -5.11 24.18
N GLY A 54 -13.50 -5.51 25.44
CA GLY A 54 -12.31 -5.13 26.20
C GLY A 54 -11.07 -5.72 25.57
N VAL A 55 -11.06 -7.04 25.35
CA VAL A 55 -9.94 -7.75 24.72
C VAL A 55 -9.64 -7.23 23.32
N GLU A 56 -10.68 -6.93 22.52
CA GLU A 56 -10.51 -6.40 21.15
C GLU A 56 -9.77 -5.04 21.12
N TYR A 57 -9.97 -4.18 22.12
CA TYR A 57 -9.48 -2.80 22.13
C TYR A 57 -8.52 -2.47 23.28
N ALA A 58 -8.11 -3.46 24.08
CA ALA A 58 -7.28 -3.26 25.28
C ALA A 58 -5.96 -2.54 24.97
N ASP A 59 -5.35 -2.85 23.82
CA ASP A 59 -4.09 -2.23 23.37
C ASP A 59 -4.18 -0.70 23.26
N LEU A 60 -5.38 -0.13 23.04
CA LEU A 60 -5.57 1.32 22.97
C LEU A 60 -5.33 2.03 24.30
N LEU A 61 -5.43 1.30 25.42
CA LEU A 61 -5.25 1.81 26.78
C LEU A 61 -3.95 1.28 27.44
N SER A 62 -3.09 0.61 26.66
CA SER A 62 -1.84 0.04 27.16
C SER A 62 -0.93 1.13 27.74
N GLY A 63 -0.50 0.95 28.98
CA GLY A 63 0.42 1.86 29.68
C GLY A 63 -0.24 3.05 30.37
N MET A 64 -1.58 3.15 30.38
CA MET A 64 -2.30 4.17 31.16
C MET A 64 -2.35 3.79 32.64
N ALA A 65 -2.25 4.80 33.52
CA ALA A 65 -2.35 4.62 34.98
C ALA A 65 -3.77 4.82 35.54
N ALA A 66 -4.65 5.44 34.75
CA ALA A 66 -6.05 5.67 35.06
C ALA A 66 -6.86 5.64 33.77
N TYR A 67 -8.15 5.31 33.87
CA TYR A 67 -9.02 5.00 32.75
C TYR A 67 -10.16 6.01 32.63
N PRO A 68 -10.49 6.50 31.42
CA PRO A 68 -11.53 7.49 31.24
C PRO A 68 -12.92 6.88 31.45
N LEU A 69 -13.81 7.62 32.08
CA LEU A 69 -15.18 7.20 32.35
C LEU A 69 -16.11 8.40 32.18
N ILE A 70 -17.28 8.16 31.60
CA ILE A 70 -18.37 9.13 31.54
C ILE A 70 -19.45 8.68 32.50
N VAL A 71 -19.81 9.55 33.45
CA VAL A 71 -20.84 9.30 34.46
C VAL A 71 -21.91 10.39 34.45
N ASP A 72 -23.08 10.08 35.01
CA ASP A 72 -24.19 11.00 35.21
C ASP A 72 -24.19 11.56 36.65
N ASP A 73 -25.19 12.38 37.01
CA ASP A 73 -25.31 13.00 38.35
C ASP A 73 -25.56 11.96 39.46
N ASN A 74 -26.06 10.77 39.11
CA ASN A 74 -26.24 9.65 40.04
C ASN A 74 -24.97 8.79 40.18
N GLU A 75 -23.86 9.18 39.55
CA GLU A 75 -22.60 8.42 39.48
C GLU A 75 -22.74 7.08 38.72
N GLU A 76 -23.77 6.93 37.88
CA GLU A 76 -23.93 5.77 37.01
C GLU A 76 -23.06 5.89 35.76
N VAL A 77 -22.46 4.78 35.31
CA VAL A 77 -21.47 4.77 34.22
C VAL A 77 -22.14 4.70 32.86
N LEU A 78 -22.15 5.79 32.10
CA LEU A 78 -22.64 5.78 30.71
C LEU A 78 -21.67 5.02 29.80
N SER A 79 -20.38 5.35 29.90
CA SER A 79 -19.38 4.90 28.93
C SER A 79 -18.01 4.74 29.58
N PHE A 80 -17.31 3.67 29.19
CA PHE A 80 -15.88 3.48 29.38
C PHE A 80 -15.19 3.57 28.00
N PRO A 81 -14.81 4.78 27.54
CA PRO A 81 -14.18 4.92 26.24
C PRO A 81 -12.76 4.37 26.19
N PRO A 82 -12.27 3.92 25.02
CA PRO A 82 -13.02 3.65 23.79
C PRO A 82 -13.60 2.21 23.78
N ILE A 83 -13.87 1.61 24.94
CA ILE A 83 -14.06 0.16 25.10
C ILE A 83 -15.53 -0.24 25.00
N ILE A 84 -16.37 0.21 25.94
CA ILE A 84 -17.74 -0.27 26.08
C ILE A 84 -18.64 0.71 26.82
N ASN A 85 -19.94 0.67 26.55
CA ASN A 85 -20.95 1.46 27.25
C ASN A 85 -21.52 0.68 28.46
N GLY A 86 -22.19 1.38 29.38
CA GLY A 86 -22.98 0.77 30.45
C GLY A 86 -24.30 0.18 29.94
N ASP A 87 -24.72 -0.92 30.54
CA ASP A 87 -25.92 -1.66 30.13
C ASP A 87 -27.23 -0.87 30.32
N GLN A 88 -27.30 -0.05 31.36
CA GLN A 88 -28.49 0.76 31.67
C GLN A 88 -28.81 1.82 30.61
N THR A 89 -27.83 2.16 29.76
CA THR A 89 -27.98 3.14 28.68
C THR A 89 -28.32 2.51 27.33
N THR A 90 -28.64 1.21 27.31
CA THR A 90 -28.87 0.44 26.10
C THR A 90 -29.99 1.03 25.24
N VAL A 91 -29.66 1.31 23.98
CA VAL A 91 -30.63 1.70 22.97
C VAL A 91 -31.45 0.49 22.52
N THR A 92 -32.76 0.69 22.42
CA THR A 92 -33.73 -0.33 21.99
C THR A 92 -34.61 0.19 20.86
N HIS A 93 -35.49 -0.65 20.31
CA HIS A 93 -36.47 -0.22 19.29
C HIS A 93 -37.50 0.80 19.81
N SER A 94 -37.68 0.89 21.14
CA SER A 94 -38.55 1.87 21.79
C SER A 94 -37.87 3.19 22.09
N THR A 95 -36.54 3.28 22.01
CA THR A 95 -35.80 4.53 22.26
C THR A 95 -36.26 5.63 21.31
N ARG A 96 -36.43 6.85 21.84
CA ARG A 96 -36.89 8.04 21.11
C ARG A 96 -35.90 9.17 21.19
N ASP A 97 -35.33 9.37 22.38
CA ASP A 97 -34.37 10.42 22.66
C ASP A 97 -33.00 9.79 22.88
N PHE A 98 -31.99 10.30 22.16
CA PHE A 98 -30.64 9.73 22.15
C PHE A 98 -29.66 10.75 22.73
N PHE A 99 -28.81 10.31 23.65
CA PHE A 99 -27.61 11.03 24.05
C PHE A 99 -26.40 10.40 23.34
N ILE A 100 -25.60 11.22 22.66
CA ILE A 100 -24.46 10.75 21.87
C ILE A 100 -23.20 11.41 22.42
N ASP A 101 -22.26 10.61 22.89
CA ASP A 101 -20.90 11.06 23.20
C ASP A 101 -19.94 10.62 22.09
N VAL A 102 -18.95 11.46 21.82
CA VAL A 102 -17.82 11.09 20.96
C VAL A 102 -16.54 11.50 21.65
N THR A 103 -15.70 10.52 21.92
CA THR A 103 -14.44 10.68 22.64
C THR A 103 -13.27 10.18 21.80
N GLY A 104 -12.11 10.80 21.92
CA GLY A 104 -10.94 10.40 21.17
C GLY A 104 -9.81 11.41 21.21
N TRP A 105 -8.69 11.05 20.60
CA TRP A 105 -7.47 11.86 20.57
C TRP A 105 -7.41 12.83 19.39
N ASP A 106 -8.34 12.73 18.45
CA ASP A 106 -8.42 13.60 17.26
C ASP A 106 -9.76 14.34 17.29
N GLU A 107 -9.70 15.61 17.68
CA GLU A 107 -10.87 16.48 17.84
C GLU A 107 -11.69 16.56 16.55
N ARG A 108 -11.04 16.70 15.39
CA ARG A 108 -11.72 16.76 14.09
C ARG A 108 -12.41 15.45 13.77
N ALA A 109 -11.81 14.32 14.11
CA ALA A 109 -12.45 13.01 13.93
C ALA A 109 -13.67 12.87 14.85
N CYS A 110 -13.60 13.39 16.08
CA CYS A 110 -14.71 13.41 17.01
C CYS A 110 -15.86 14.29 16.50
N GLU A 111 -15.56 15.54 16.13
CA GLU A 111 -16.51 16.49 15.56
C GLU A 111 -17.19 15.93 14.31
N ALA A 112 -16.41 15.42 13.34
CA ALA A 112 -16.97 14.86 12.12
C ALA A 112 -17.85 13.63 12.39
N SER A 113 -17.45 12.77 13.32
CA SER A 113 -18.24 11.58 13.68
C SER A 113 -19.55 11.98 14.37
N LEU A 114 -19.51 12.92 15.30
CA LEU A 114 -20.69 13.45 15.99
C LEU A 114 -21.66 14.10 15.00
N MET A 115 -21.15 14.94 14.10
CA MET A 115 -21.96 15.59 13.07
C MET A 115 -22.63 14.57 12.16
N LEU A 116 -21.90 13.55 11.67
CA LEU A 116 -22.48 12.52 10.80
C LEU A 116 -23.61 11.73 11.47
N VAL A 117 -23.43 11.31 12.72
CA VAL A 117 -24.47 10.59 13.46
C VAL A 117 -25.69 11.49 13.68
N SER A 118 -25.46 12.72 14.15
CA SER A 118 -26.53 13.68 14.44
C SER A 118 -27.35 14.03 13.20
N LEU A 119 -26.68 14.30 12.07
CA LEU A 119 -27.36 14.64 10.82
C LEU A 119 -28.09 13.45 10.19
N GLN A 120 -27.57 12.23 10.37
CA GLN A 120 -28.27 11.03 9.92
C GLN A 120 -29.60 10.85 10.66
N LEU A 121 -29.61 11.11 11.98
CA LEU A 121 -30.83 11.09 12.79
C LEU A 121 -31.77 12.25 12.43
N ALA A 122 -31.21 13.46 12.17
CA ALA A 122 -31.99 14.60 11.71
C ALA A 122 -32.72 14.31 10.39
N GLN A 123 -32.03 13.64 9.45
CA GLN A 123 -32.60 13.24 8.18
C GLN A 123 -33.74 12.22 8.31
N TRP A 124 -33.79 11.47 9.43
CA TRP A 124 -34.90 10.58 9.78
C TRP A 124 -36.04 11.29 10.52
N GLY A 125 -35.99 12.61 10.66
CA GLY A 125 -37.00 13.43 11.33
C GLY A 125 -36.69 13.72 12.80
N GLY A 126 -35.51 13.36 13.29
CA GLY A 126 -35.05 13.75 14.63
C GLY A 126 -34.71 15.25 14.71
N GLN A 127 -34.74 15.80 15.92
CA GLN A 127 -34.22 17.13 16.20
C GLN A 127 -32.84 16.99 16.87
N VAL A 128 -31.85 17.72 16.35
CA VAL A 128 -30.50 17.74 16.94
C VAL A 128 -30.45 18.87 17.95
N GLU A 129 -30.23 18.51 19.21
CA GLU A 129 -29.95 19.44 20.29
C GLU A 129 -28.44 19.47 20.58
N SER A 130 -28.00 20.52 21.26
CA SER A 130 -26.59 20.72 21.62
C SER A 130 -26.38 20.62 23.12
N VAL A 131 -25.17 20.24 23.51
CA VAL A 131 -24.74 20.12 24.89
C VAL A 131 -23.62 21.14 25.12
N ASP A 132 -23.74 21.87 26.23
CA ASP A 132 -22.68 22.73 26.73
C ASP A 132 -21.68 21.90 27.53
N ILE A 133 -20.41 22.00 27.16
CA ILE A 133 -19.30 21.27 27.77
C ILE A 133 -18.32 22.28 28.35
N THR A 134 -18.06 22.17 29.65
CA THR A 134 -16.93 22.83 30.30
C THR A 134 -15.69 21.96 30.16
N THR A 135 -14.67 22.44 29.46
CA THR A 135 -13.43 21.69 29.25
C THR A 135 -12.60 21.60 30.54
N CYS A 136 -11.58 20.74 30.55
CA CYS A 136 -10.64 20.68 31.67
C CYS A 136 -9.83 21.97 31.88
N GLN A 137 -9.83 22.88 30.91
CA GLN A 137 -9.20 24.20 31.00
C GLN A 137 -10.17 25.29 31.51
N GLY A 138 -11.45 24.96 31.66
CA GLY A 138 -12.51 25.88 32.08
C GLY A 138 -13.18 26.62 30.92
N ASP A 139 -12.86 26.30 29.67
CA ASP A 139 -13.53 26.87 28.50
C ASP A 139 -14.93 26.26 28.34
N GLU A 140 -15.90 27.07 27.93
CA GLU A 140 -17.24 26.60 27.59
C GLU A 140 -17.36 26.43 26.07
N ILE A 141 -17.73 25.22 25.63
CA ILE A 141 -17.99 24.90 24.22
C ILE A 141 -19.37 24.28 24.06
N THR A 142 -20.06 24.57 22.96
CA THR A 142 -21.37 23.98 22.63
C THR A 142 -21.24 23.06 21.42
N THR A 143 -21.70 21.82 21.53
CA THR A 143 -21.56 20.79 20.49
C THR A 143 -22.82 19.93 20.35
N PRO A 144 -23.20 19.45 19.15
CA PRO A 144 -22.57 19.70 17.85
C PRO A 144 -22.75 21.14 17.35
N ASN A 145 -21.71 21.69 16.74
CA ASN A 145 -21.78 22.98 16.06
C ASN A 145 -22.27 22.80 14.61
N GLY A 146 -23.49 23.25 14.31
CA GLY A 146 -24.07 23.18 12.96
C GLY A 146 -23.50 24.18 11.96
N ALA A 147 -22.73 25.18 12.39
CA ALA A 147 -22.15 26.17 11.49
C ALA A 147 -21.04 25.54 10.62
N GLY A 148 -21.04 25.86 9.32
CA GLY A 148 -20.00 25.40 8.41
C GLY A 148 -18.61 25.95 8.79
N LYS A 149 -17.58 25.30 8.29
CA LYS A 149 -16.18 25.70 8.42
C LYS A 149 -15.75 26.48 7.19
N THR A 150 -15.11 27.63 7.40
CA THR A 150 -14.59 28.45 6.31
C THR A 150 -13.27 27.92 5.80
N HIS A 151 -13.12 27.88 4.47
CA HIS A 151 -11.92 27.53 3.74
C HIS A 151 -11.57 28.68 2.79
N VAL A 152 -10.31 29.10 2.82
CA VAL A 152 -9.78 30.17 1.95
C VAL A 152 -8.79 29.53 0.99
N VAL A 153 -8.96 29.80 -0.30
CA VAL A 153 -8.20 29.16 -1.39
C VAL A 153 -7.65 30.26 -2.30
N PRO A 154 -6.34 30.32 -2.58
CA PRO A 154 -5.81 31.24 -3.58
C PRO A 154 -6.48 31.00 -4.95
N GLU A 155 -6.98 32.07 -5.58
CA GLU A 155 -7.65 31.93 -6.88
C GLU A 155 -6.67 31.42 -7.96
N GLU A 156 -5.42 31.90 -7.91
CA GLU A 156 -4.35 31.46 -8.82
C GLU A 156 -4.12 29.94 -8.75
N LEU A 157 -4.25 29.32 -7.57
CA LEU A 157 -4.12 27.87 -7.43
C LEU A 157 -5.18 27.12 -8.23
N VAL A 158 -6.44 27.59 -8.17
CA VAL A 158 -7.54 27.00 -8.94
C VAL A 158 -7.27 27.13 -10.42
N GLN A 159 -6.83 28.31 -10.86
CA GLN A 159 -6.55 28.60 -12.27
C GLN A 159 -5.39 27.76 -12.81
N ASP A 160 -4.31 27.66 -12.06
CA ASP A 160 -3.11 26.93 -12.46
C ASP A 160 -3.34 25.42 -12.51
N LEU A 161 -4.07 24.86 -11.54
CA LEU A 161 -4.33 23.42 -11.47
C LEU A 161 -5.44 22.97 -12.42
N LEU A 162 -6.51 23.75 -12.56
CA LEU A 162 -7.64 23.41 -13.43
C LEU A 162 -7.48 23.95 -14.86
N GLY A 163 -6.45 24.75 -15.11
CA GLY A 163 -6.11 25.26 -16.44
C GLY A 163 -7.05 26.33 -16.99
N ARG A 164 -7.96 26.88 -16.17
CA ARG A 164 -8.91 27.92 -16.55
C ARG A 164 -9.40 28.73 -15.36
N SER A 165 -9.94 29.92 -15.64
CA SER A 165 -10.70 30.69 -14.67
C SER A 165 -12.16 30.24 -14.60
N PHE A 166 -12.77 30.51 -13.45
CA PHE A 166 -14.18 30.24 -13.15
C PHE A 166 -14.88 31.55 -12.80
N THR A 167 -16.12 31.67 -13.24
CA THR A 167 -17.04 32.72 -12.80
C THR A 167 -17.61 32.40 -11.42
N ASP A 168 -18.15 33.40 -10.74
CA ASP A 168 -18.75 33.20 -9.40
C ASP A 168 -19.94 32.25 -9.42
N ASP A 169 -20.74 32.28 -10.50
CA ASP A 169 -21.86 31.35 -10.71
C ASP A 169 -21.36 29.90 -10.90
N GLU A 170 -20.27 29.69 -11.64
CA GLU A 170 -19.66 28.37 -11.80
C GLU A 170 -19.09 27.85 -10.47
N LEU A 171 -18.40 28.71 -9.70
CA LEU A 171 -17.85 28.37 -8.39
C LEU A 171 -18.97 27.99 -7.40
N GLN A 172 -20.02 28.81 -7.33
CA GLN A 172 -21.18 28.57 -6.48
C GLN A 172 -21.90 27.28 -6.88
N ALA A 173 -22.16 27.07 -8.18
CA ALA A 173 -22.83 25.86 -8.66
C ALA A 173 -22.00 24.60 -8.37
N ALA A 174 -20.68 24.66 -8.58
CA ALA A 174 -19.78 23.54 -8.31
C ALA A 174 -19.76 23.19 -6.82
N ILE A 175 -19.47 24.16 -5.95
CA ILE A 175 -19.33 23.89 -4.51
C ILE A 175 -20.67 23.52 -3.86
N GLN A 176 -21.78 24.04 -4.36
CA GLN A 176 -23.12 23.69 -3.86
C GLN A 176 -23.46 22.23 -4.12
N ARG A 177 -23.06 21.66 -5.27
CA ARG A 177 -23.21 20.21 -5.53
C ARG A 177 -22.41 19.36 -4.54
N MET A 178 -21.32 19.92 -4.02
CA MET A 178 -20.48 19.29 -3.02
C MET A 178 -20.93 19.54 -1.57
N GLY A 179 -22.07 20.21 -1.37
CA GLY A 179 -22.64 20.50 -0.06
C GLY A 179 -22.07 21.73 0.63
N GLY A 180 -21.29 22.55 -0.08
CA GLY A 180 -20.75 23.81 0.42
C GLY A 180 -21.48 25.05 -0.10
N ARG A 181 -20.90 26.21 0.22
CA ARG A 181 -21.32 27.52 -0.29
C ARG A 181 -20.10 28.35 -0.64
N PHE A 182 -20.18 29.08 -1.75
CA PHE A 182 -19.21 30.11 -2.11
C PHE A 182 -19.63 31.42 -1.45
N GLU A 183 -18.76 32.00 -0.63
CA GLU A 183 -19.03 33.24 0.11
C GLU A 183 -18.57 34.49 -0.67
N GLY A 184 -17.64 34.32 -1.62
CA GLY A 184 -17.17 35.39 -2.48
C GLY A 184 -15.65 35.41 -2.66
N ARG A 185 -15.18 36.50 -3.25
CA ARG A 185 -13.75 36.78 -3.47
C ARG A 185 -13.28 37.90 -2.56
N GLN A 186 -12.07 37.77 -2.06
CA GLN A 186 -11.39 38.82 -1.33
C GLN A 186 -9.99 39.05 -1.93
N PRO A 187 -9.45 40.28 -1.87
CA PRO A 187 -8.07 40.52 -2.27
C PRO A 187 -7.10 39.73 -1.37
N ALA A 188 -5.98 39.28 -1.93
CA ALA A 188 -4.92 38.66 -1.15
C ALA A 188 -4.46 39.58 0.01
N PRO A 189 -4.02 39.01 1.16
CA PRO A 189 -3.52 39.78 2.28
C PRO A 189 -2.42 40.77 1.91
N ASN A 190 -2.36 41.92 2.60
CA ASN A 190 -1.38 42.98 2.29
C ASN A 190 0.09 42.55 2.48
N ASP A 191 0.33 41.52 3.29
CA ASP A 191 1.63 40.90 3.56
C ASP A 191 1.93 39.69 2.66
N ALA A 192 1.07 39.42 1.67
CA ALA A 192 1.27 38.35 0.70
C ALA A 192 2.62 38.48 -0.04
N PRO A 193 3.31 37.37 -0.31
CA PRO A 193 4.56 37.38 -1.08
C PRO A 193 4.27 37.80 -2.53
N LYS A 194 5.24 38.43 -3.20
CA LYS A 194 5.10 38.78 -4.63
C LYS A 194 4.81 37.57 -5.53
N GLN A 195 5.37 36.42 -5.17
CA GLN A 195 5.12 35.15 -5.81
C GLN A 195 5.09 34.08 -4.72
N SER A 196 3.97 33.38 -4.61
CA SER A 196 3.82 32.30 -3.64
C SER A 196 4.52 31.03 -4.10
N ASN A 197 5.15 30.34 -3.14
CA ASN A 197 5.65 28.98 -3.31
C ASN A 197 4.80 27.97 -2.52
N SER A 198 3.69 28.43 -1.93
CA SER A 198 2.79 27.63 -1.11
C SER A 198 1.39 27.66 -1.70
N MET A 199 0.78 26.49 -1.84
CA MET A 199 -0.60 26.36 -2.29
C MET A 199 -1.61 27.01 -1.33
N ALA A 200 -1.21 27.32 -0.09
CA ALA A 200 -2.09 27.93 0.89
C ALA A 200 -1.96 29.46 1.01
N VAL A 201 -1.08 30.07 0.23
CA VAL A 201 -0.81 31.50 0.30
C VAL A 201 -0.98 32.08 -1.10
N ALA A 202 -1.83 33.10 -1.23
CA ALA A 202 -2.00 33.82 -2.47
C ALA A 202 -0.82 34.78 -2.73
N SER A 203 -0.50 35.02 -4.00
CA SER A 203 0.47 36.03 -4.41
C SER A 203 -0.09 37.45 -4.28
N SER A 204 0.75 38.42 -3.94
CA SER A 204 0.38 39.84 -3.84
C SER A 204 -0.23 40.35 -5.15
N GLY A 205 -1.39 41.00 -5.05
CA GLY A 205 -2.12 41.52 -6.20
C GLY A 205 -3.08 40.52 -6.86
N THR A 206 -3.22 39.31 -6.28
CA THR A 206 -4.22 38.31 -6.67
C THR A 206 -5.40 38.30 -5.69
N SER A 207 -6.30 37.33 -5.85
CA SER A 207 -7.49 37.15 -5.02
C SER A 207 -7.50 35.80 -4.32
N GLU A 208 -8.26 35.71 -3.24
CA GLU A 208 -8.62 34.47 -2.57
C GLU A 208 -10.12 34.21 -2.72
N LEU A 209 -10.47 32.95 -2.88
CA LEU A 209 -11.83 32.44 -2.92
C LEU A 209 -12.20 31.92 -1.54
N VAL A 210 -13.35 32.36 -1.03
CA VAL A 210 -13.84 31.98 0.30
C VAL A 210 -15.01 31.02 0.16
N PHE A 211 -14.89 29.86 0.79
CA PHE A 211 -15.91 28.82 0.80
C PHE A 211 -16.29 28.46 2.22
N THR A 212 -17.52 28.02 2.42
CA THR A 212 -17.97 27.40 3.66
C THR A 212 -18.37 25.96 3.37
N MET A 213 -17.71 25.02 4.05
CA MET A 213 -17.94 23.59 3.92
C MET A 213 -18.48 22.99 5.21
N PRO A 214 -19.26 21.91 5.15
CA PRO A 214 -19.75 21.28 6.36
C PRO A 214 -18.65 20.68 7.25
N ARG A 215 -18.81 20.76 8.58
CA ARG A 215 -17.80 20.28 9.55
C ARG A 215 -17.53 18.78 9.51
N TRP A 216 -18.47 17.99 8.99
CA TRP A 216 -18.28 16.55 8.79
C TRP A 216 -17.32 16.19 7.65
N ARG A 217 -16.94 17.15 6.80
CA ARG A 217 -15.93 16.99 5.74
C ARG A 217 -14.52 16.93 6.33
N PHE A 218 -14.22 15.80 6.96
CA PHE A 218 -12.93 15.52 7.59
C PHE A 218 -11.76 15.48 6.59
N ASP A 219 -12.07 15.17 5.34
CA ASP A 219 -11.16 15.06 4.20
C ASP A 219 -10.61 16.40 3.69
N LEU A 220 -11.26 17.52 4.01
CA LEU A 220 -10.78 18.85 3.62
C LEU A 220 -9.67 19.33 4.58
N LEU A 221 -8.42 19.08 4.19
CA LEU A 221 -7.23 19.36 5.00
C LEU A 221 -6.43 20.55 4.46
N HIS A 222 -6.47 20.77 3.15
CA HIS A 222 -5.58 21.66 2.43
C HIS A 222 -6.35 22.36 1.28
N PRO A 223 -5.93 23.56 0.83
CA PRO A 223 -6.63 24.26 -0.26
C PRO A 223 -6.74 23.47 -1.57
N VAL A 224 -5.82 22.55 -1.84
CA VAL A 224 -5.92 21.63 -2.99
C VAL A 224 -7.14 20.72 -2.92
N ASP A 225 -7.60 20.34 -1.72
CA ASP A 225 -8.80 19.52 -1.55
C ASP A 225 -10.03 20.34 -1.97
N MET A 226 -10.04 21.65 -1.72
CA MET A 226 -11.08 22.54 -2.24
C MET A 226 -11.02 22.68 -3.78
N VAL A 227 -9.83 22.66 -4.37
CA VAL A 227 -9.68 22.63 -5.83
C VAL A 227 -10.27 21.35 -6.41
N GLU A 228 -10.05 20.20 -5.76
CA GLU A 228 -10.70 18.93 -6.10
C GLU A 228 -12.22 19.03 -6.01
N GLU A 229 -12.77 19.62 -4.95
CA GLU A 229 -14.22 19.84 -4.81
C GLU A 229 -14.81 20.68 -5.94
N LEU A 230 -14.12 21.74 -6.35
CA LEU A 230 -14.53 22.57 -7.48
C LEU A 230 -14.49 21.77 -8.78
N ALA A 231 -13.46 20.96 -8.99
CA ALA A 231 -13.32 20.16 -10.19
C ALA A 231 -14.40 19.07 -10.28
N ILE A 232 -14.69 18.36 -9.18
CA ILE A 232 -15.76 17.35 -9.12
C ILE A 232 -17.13 18.02 -9.29
N GLY A 233 -17.36 19.11 -8.55
CA GLY A 233 -18.63 19.85 -8.60
C GLY A 233 -18.90 20.48 -9.96
N HIS A 234 -17.85 20.92 -10.67
CA HIS A 234 -17.95 21.41 -12.04
C HIS A 234 -18.22 20.27 -13.02
N GLY A 235 -17.54 19.14 -12.85
CA GLY A 235 -17.52 18.00 -13.79
C GLY A 235 -16.19 17.95 -14.53
N TYR A 236 -15.46 16.82 -14.42
CA TYR A 236 -14.15 16.68 -15.04
C TYR A 236 -14.22 16.75 -16.57
N GLU A 237 -15.31 16.26 -17.15
CA GLU A 237 -15.57 16.25 -18.59
C GLU A 237 -15.74 17.67 -19.16
N ASP A 238 -16.12 18.64 -18.33
CA ASP A 238 -16.41 20.02 -18.72
C ASP A 238 -15.21 20.97 -18.53
N LEU A 239 -14.11 20.50 -17.92
CA LEU A 239 -12.89 21.31 -17.72
C LEU A 239 -12.13 21.61 -19.03
N GLY A 240 -12.34 20.81 -20.07
CA GLY A 240 -11.65 20.92 -21.37
C GLY A 240 -10.41 20.03 -21.46
N VAL A 241 -9.64 20.20 -22.54
CA VAL A 241 -8.43 19.40 -22.83
C VAL A 241 -7.27 20.36 -23.14
N ASP A 242 -6.12 20.14 -22.50
CA ASP A 242 -4.85 20.81 -22.84
C ASP A 242 -3.74 19.76 -23.03
N ALA A 243 -2.66 20.14 -23.71
CA ALA A 243 -1.48 19.32 -23.93
C ALA A 243 -0.27 19.92 -23.21
N PRO A 244 0.60 19.10 -22.59
CA PRO A 244 1.84 19.60 -21.99
C PRO A 244 2.68 20.37 -23.01
N LYS A 245 2.99 21.64 -22.71
CA LYS A 245 3.76 22.54 -23.59
C LYS A 245 5.27 22.29 -23.52
N ALA A 246 5.73 21.58 -22.49
CA ALA A 246 7.14 21.25 -22.31
C ALA A 246 7.54 20.09 -23.22
N THR A 247 8.36 20.37 -24.23
CA THR A 247 8.99 19.34 -25.06
C THR A 247 10.22 18.79 -24.36
N LEU A 248 10.20 17.51 -24.02
CA LEU A 248 11.33 16.80 -23.43
C LEU A 248 11.84 15.74 -24.41
N THR A 249 13.13 15.76 -24.71
CA THR A 249 13.76 14.71 -25.53
C THR A 249 14.05 13.50 -24.66
N ALA A 250 13.46 12.35 -24.99
CA ALA A 250 13.73 11.10 -24.29
C ALA A 250 15.13 10.57 -24.65
N GLN A 251 15.82 9.97 -23.66
CA GLN A 251 17.07 9.25 -23.87
C GLN A 251 16.88 7.77 -23.52
N PRO A 252 17.33 6.82 -24.35
CA PRO A 252 17.28 5.41 -24.02
C PRO A 252 18.22 5.10 -22.85
N ARG A 253 17.89 4.08 -22.07
CA ARG A 253 18.80 3.56 -21.05
C ARG A 253 20.06 3.00 -21.70
N ALA A 254 21.19 3.13 -21.02
CA ALA A 254 22.49 2.62 -21.48
C ALA A 254 22.49 1.10 -21.78
N ASP A 255 21.62 0.33 -21.13
CA ASP A 255 21.52 -1.12 -21.27
C ASP A 255 20.43 -1.59 -22.27
N HIS A 256 19.75 -0.66 -22.96
CA HIS A 256 18.62 -0.98 -23.83
C HIS A 256 19.00 -1.92 -25.00
N HIS A 257 20.11 -1.62 -25.69
CA HIS A 257 20.56 -2.36 -26.86
C HIS A 257 20.93 -3.80 -26.51
N LEU A 258 21.75 -4.00 -25.46
CA LEU A 258 22.10 -5.33 -25.00
C LEU A 258 20.86 -6.14 -24.57
N ARG A 259 19.98 -5.59 -23.74
CA ARG A 259 18.75 -6.31 -23.31
C ARG A 259 17.91 -6.77 -24.50
N ARG A 260 17.79 -5.93 -25.53
CA ARG A 260 17.10 -6.29 -26.76
C ARG A 260 17.80 -7.44 -27.49
N ARG A 261 19.14 -7.43 -27.56
CA ARG A 261 19.94 -8.51 -28.18
C ARG A 261 19.85 -9.82 -27.41
N LEU A 262 19.88 -9.78 -26.07
CA LEU A 262 19.68 -10.97 -25.22
C LEU A 262 18.35 -11.65 -25.54
N ARG A 263 17.25 -10.88 -25.58
CA ARG A 263 15.93 -11.42 -25.95
C ARG A 263 15.90 -11.94 -27.39
N ALA A 264 16.41 -11.16 -28.34
CA ALA A 264 16.43 -11.54 -29.74
C ALA A 264 17.22 -12.83 -29.99
N SER A 265 18.34 -13.04 -29.29
CA SER A 265 19.15 -14.26 -29.40
C SER A 265 18.37 -15.49 -28.88
N MET A 266 17.77 -15.39 -27.68
CA MET A 266 16.95 -16.48 -27.13
C MET A 266 15.76 -16.83 -28.04
N GLN A 267 15.06 -15.82 -28.55
CA GLN A 267 13.94 -16.00 -29.47
C GLN A 267 14.39 -16.57 -30.83
N GLY A 268 15.55 -16.13 -31.33
CA GLY A 268 16.16 -16.64 -32.56
C GLY A 268 16.52 -18.13 -32.46
N MET A 269 16.78 -18.63 -31.25
CA MET A 269 16.95 -20.06 -30.96
C MET A 269 15.63 -20.81 -30.74
N GLY A 270 14.47 -20.17 -30.98
CA GLY A 270 13.14 -20.78 -30.85
C GLY A 270 12.64 -20.90 -29.41
N MET A 271 13.25 -20.19 -28.46
CA MET A 271 12.81 -20.23 -27.06
C MET A 271 11.66 -19.26 -26.80
N MET A 272 10.70 -19.69 -26.00
CA MET A 272 9.58 -18.85 -25.58
C MET A 272 9.95 -18.05 -24.33
N GLN A 273 9.73 -16.73 -24.35
CA GLN A 273 9.93 -15.90 -23.17
C GLN A 273 8.81 -16.17 -22.16
N ILE A 274 9.18 -16.34 -20.90
CA ILE A 274 8.24 -16.41 -19.78
C ILE A 274 8.62 -15.37 -18.72
N GLN A 275 7.71 -15.14 -17.77
CA GLN A 275 7.96 -14.32 -16.59
C GLN A 275 7.45 -15.07 -15.35
N SER A 276 8.36 -15.57 -14.52
CA SER A 276 8.01 -16.21 -13.26
C SER A 276 7.92 -15.19 -12.11
N LEU A 277 7.33 -15.60 -10.99
CA LEU A 277 7.24 -14.75 -9.80
C LEU A 277 8.63 -14.46 -9.22
N THR A 278 8.84 -13.24 -8.75
CA THR A 278 10.05 -12.89 -7.97
C THR A 278 10.03 -13.51 -6.57
N LEU A 279 8.84 -13.87 -6.07
CA LEU A 279 8.65 -14.54 -4.79
C LEU A 279 9.00 -16.02 -4.91
N SER A 280 9.70 -16.54 -3.91
CA SER A 280 10.12 -17.94 -3.84
C SER A 280 10.31 -18.37 -2.38
N ASN A 281 10.96 -19.50 -2.17
CA ASN A 281 11.31 -20.01 -0.85
C ASN A 281 12.74 -20.60 -0.87
N MET A 282 13.29 -20.85 0.32
CA MET A 282 14.65 -21.36 0.48
C MET A 282 14.86 -22.75 -0.16
N ASP A 283 13.84 -23.61 -0.13
CA ASP A 283 13.93 -24.97 -0.65
C ASP A 283 14.12 -24.98 -2.17
N ASP A 284 13.31 -24.19 -2.89
CA ASP A 284 13.40 -24.05 -4.34
C ASP A 284 14.65 -23.31 -4.80
N GLN A 285 15.07 -22.26 -4.09
CA GLN A 285 16.21 -21.45 -4.51
C GLN A 285 17.55 -22.14 -4.24
N PHE A 286 17.66 -22.97 -3.21
CA PHE A 286 18.95 -23.51 -2.76
C PHE A 286 18.95 -25.02 -2.60
N THR A 287 18.04 -25.59 -1.79
CA THR A 287 18.06 -27.01 -1.44
C THR A 287 17.86 -27.92 -2.65
N ARG A 288 16.76 -27.74 -3.40
CA ARG A 288 16.44 -28.54 -4.59
C ARG A 288 17.46 -28.35 -5.71
N MET A 289 18.01 -27.14 -5.82
CA MET A 289 18.99 -26.78 -6.83
C MET A 289 20.43 -27.14 -6.45
N ARG A 290 20.66 -27.59 -5.20
CA ARG A 290 22.00 -27.87 -4.63
C ARG A 290 22.94 -26.67 -4.69
N TRP A 291 22.40 -25.46 -4.59
CA TRP A 291 23.20 -24.26 -4.42
C TRP A 291 23.36 -23.92 -2.94
N LYS A 292 24.54 -23.39 -2.60
CA LYS A 292 24.74 -22.73 -1.31
C LYS A 292 24.34 -21.26 -1.46
N PRO A 293 23.61 -20.68 -0.50
CA PRO A 293 23.32 -19.25 -0.53
C PRO A 293 24.62 -18.46 -0.32
N THR A 294 25.21 -17.98 -1.41
CA THR A 294 26.44 -17.17 -1.40
C THR A 294 26.16 -15.67 -1.22
N HIS A 295 24.89 -15.26 -1.34
CA HIS A 295 24.43 -13.89 -1.18
C HIS A 295 23.42 -13.78 -0.03
N ALA A 296 23.34 -12.62 0.61
CA ALA A 296 22.34 -12.36 1.64
C ALA A 296 20.91 -12.52 1.06
N VAL A 297 20.07 -13.27 1.76
CA VAL A 297 18.69 -13.58 1.34
C VAL A 297 17.75 -12.51 1.88
N THR A 298 16.88 -11.98 1.01
CA THR A 298 15.80 -11.06 1.42
C THR A 298 14.55 -11.85 1.78
N THR A 299 14.18 -11.84 3.06
CA THR A 299 13.03 -12.55 3.63
C THR A 299 11.80 -11.64 3.73
N ILE A 300 10.62 -12.23 3.65
CA ILE A 300 9.34 -11.54 3.84
C ILE A 300 8.92 -11.69 5.30
N THR A 301 8.66 -10.59 6.01
CA THR A 301 8.33 -10.61 7.45
C THR A 301 7.04 -11.37 7.76
N ASN A 302 5.98 -11.13 6.97
CA ASN A 302 4.67 -11.74 7.17
C ASN A 302 4.19 -12.39 5.85
N PRO A 303 4.79 -13.52 5.43
CA PRO A 303 4.45 -14.17 4.18
C PRO A 303 3.05 -14.79 4.26
N ILE A 304 2.25 -14.63 3.19
CA ILE A 304 0.90 -15.21 3.11
C ILE A 304 0.98 -16.74 2.93
N THR A 305 2.00 -17.23 2.24
CA THR A 305 2.20 -18.66 1.95
C THR A 305 3.64 -19.09 2.19
N ILE A 306 3.85 -20.39 2.46
CA ILE A 306 5.20 -20.98 2.62
C ILE A 306 6.01 -20.93 1.32
N ASP A 307 5.35 -20.86 0.17
CA ASP A 307 5.99 -20.80 -1.15
C ASP A 307 6.61 -19.44 -1.45
N HIS A 308 6.21 -18.38 -0.72
CA HIS A 308 6.58 -17.00 -0.94
C HIS A 308 7.18 -16.39 0.34
N THR A 309 8.27 -16.98 0.82
CA THR A 309 8.96 -16.58 2.05
C THR A 309 10.19 -15.71 1.79
N VAL A 310 10.74 -15.74 0.58
CA VAL A 310 11.94 -14.98 0.17
C VAL A 310 11.81 -14.41 -1.24
N LEU A 311 12.68 -13.45 -1.58
CA LEU A 311 12.88 -13.02 -2.97
C LEU A 311 13.90 -13.95 -3.65
N ARG A 312 13.62 -14.34 -4.90
CA ARG A 312 14.47 -15.26 -5.67
C ARG A 312 15.87 -14.70 -5.91
N GLN A 313 16.89 -15.56 -5.80
CA GLN A 313 18.28 -15.26 -6.18
C GLN A 313 18.65 -15.85 -7.55
N HIS A 314 17.81 -16.74 -8.06
CA HIS A 314 18.01 -17.48 -9.30
C HIS A 314 16.71 -17.59 -10.11
N LEU A 315 16.83 -17.70 -11.43
CA LEU A 315 15.71 -17.83 -12.35
C LEU A 315 15.38 -19.28 -12.70
N LEU A 316 16.38 -20.17 -12.72
CA LEU A 316 16.18 -21.58 -13.08
C LEU A 316 15.08 -22.31 -12.29
N PRO A 317 14.88 -22.10 -10.97
CA PRO A 317 13.77 -22.72 -10.24
C PRO A 317 12.40 -22.36 -10.81
N GLY A 318 12.21 -21.11 -11.26
CA GLY A 318 10.98 -20.65 -11.89
C GLY A 318 10.73 -21.34 -13.23
N LEU A 319 11.79 -21.52 -14.04
CA LEU A 319 11.71 -22.25 -15.30
C LEU A 319 11.37 -23.73 -15.09
N LEU A 320 11.97 -24.37 -14.09
CA LEU A 320 11.69 -25.76 -13.73
C LEU A 320 10.24 -25.96 -13.30
N LYS A 321 9.71 -25.09 -12.43
CA LYS A 321 8.30 -25.12 -12.03
C LYS A 321 7.36 -24.95 -13.22
N LEU A 322 7.69 -24.04 -14.14
CA LEU A 322 6.88 -23.82 -15.34
C LEU A 322 6.84 -25.08 -16.22
N LEU A 323 7.99 -25.69 -16.50
CA LEU A 323 8.04 -26.94 -17.27
C LEU A 323 7.33 -28.09 -16.54
N ALA A 324 7.43 -28.17 -15.21
CA ALA A 324 6.74 -29.18 -14.40
C ALA A 324 5.21 -29.10 -14.56
N THR A 325 4.65 -27.88 -14.49
CA THR A 325 3.21 -27.66 -14.72
C THR A 325 2.80 -27.95 -16.17
N ASN A 326 3.72 -27.80 -17.13
CA ASN A 326 3.48 -28.00 -18.56
C ASN A 326 4.00 -29.35 -19.10
N ARG A 327 4.32 -30.31 -18.22
CA ARG A 327 4.89 -31.62 -18.60
C ARG A 327 4.04 -32.45 -19.56
N HIS A 328 2.75 -32.13 -19.68
CA HIS A 328 1.80 -32.81 -20.56
C HIS A 328 1.86 -32.32 -22.01
N HIS A 329 2.56 -31.22 -22.29
CA HIS A 329 2.77 -30.70 -23.64
C HIS A 329 3.90 -31.42 -24.38
N ASP A 330 3.84 -31.39 -25.71
CA ASP A 330 4.81 -32.02 -26.59
C ASP A 330 6.23 -31.46 -26.41
N LEU A 331 7.22 -32.33 -26.61
CA LEU A 331 8.63 -31.97 -26.63
C LEU A 331 9.07 -31.66 -28.07
N PRO A 332 10.08 -30.80 -28.28
CA PRO A 332 10.85 -30.09 -27.25
C PRO A 332 10.11 -28.88 -26.67
N GLN A 333 10.28 -28.63 -25.37
CA GLN A 333 9.84 -27.39 -24.72
C GLN A 333 11.07 -26.56 -24.39
N SER A 334 11.15 -25.33 -24.90
CA SER A 334 12.29 -24.43 -24.64
C SER A 334 11.79 -23.06 -24.19
N VAL A 335 12.18 -22.66 -22.98
CA VAL A 335 11.76 -21.42 -22.35
C VAL A 335 12.94 -20.61 -21.85
N TYR A 336 12.80 -19.29 -21.80
CA TYR A 336 13.79 -18.41 -21.20
C TYR A 336 13.13 -17.28 -20.41
N GLU A 337 13.87 -16.72 -19.46
CA GLU A 337 13.49 -15.53 -18.72
C GLU A 337 14.68 -14.57 -18.63
N LEU A 338 14.45 -13.30 -18.99
CA LEU A 338 15.31 -12.17 -18.65
C LEU A 338 14.59 -11.41 -17.54
N GLY A 339 15.05 -11.57 -16.30
CA GLY A 339 14.29 -11.15 -15.13
C GLY A 339 15.14 -10.68 -13.97
N THR A 340 14.49 -9.96 -13.06
CA THR A 340 15.12 -9.45 -11.84
C THR A 340 15.22 -10.55 -10.78
N VAL A 341 16.37 -10.61 -10.12
CA VAL A 341 16.62 -11.40 -8.91
C VAL A 341 17.14 -10.46 -7.82
N VAL A 342 17.07 -10.87 -6.56
CA VAL A 342 17.51 -10.06 -5.43
C VAL A 342 18.65 -10.74 -4.69
N ARG A 343 19.84 -10.15 -4.74
CA ARG A 343 21.06 -10.63 -4.09
C ARG A 343 21.63 -9.52 -3.24
N ASP A 344 22.01 -9.83 -2.00
CA ASP A 344 22.56 -8.83 -1.07
C ASP A 344 21.63 -7.62 -0.89
N HIS A 345 20.33 -7.90 -0.82
CA HIS A 345 19.22 -6.93 -0.74
C HIS A 345 19.13 -5.96 -1.92
N GLN A 346 19.79 -6.26 -3.04
CA GLN A 346 19.82 -5.41 -4.23
C GLN A 346 19.23 -6.13 -5.45
N ASN A 347 18.50 -5.37 -6.25
CA ASN A 347 17.97 -5.84 -7.53
C ASN A 347 19.12 -5.99 -8.52
N THR A 348 19.26 -7.20 -9.05
CA THR A 348 20.17 -7.53 -10.16
C THR A 348 19.38 -8.25 -11.24
N GLU A 349 19.95 -8.41 -12.43
CA GLU A 349 19.27 -9.08 -13.53
C GLU A 349 20.03 -10.29 -13.99
N ARG A 350 19.25 -11.33 -14.31
CA ARG A 350 19.79 -12.57 -14.85
C ARG A 350 19.04 -12.96 -16.11
N LEU A 351 19.71 -13.73 -16.95
CA LEU A 351 19.12 -14.40 -18.09
C LEU A 351 19.25 -15.90 -17.85
N ALA A 352 18.13 -16.62 -17.84
CA ALA A 352 18.14 -18.08 -17.78
C ALA A 352 17.34 -18.67 -18.93
N PHE A 353 17.74 -19.85 -19.38
CA PHE A 353 16.93 -20.66 -20.27
C PHE A 353 17.00 -22.13 -19.88
N LEU A 354 15.96 -22.87 -20.26
CA LEU A 354 15.84 -24.30 -20.00
C LEU A 354 15.11 -24.96 -21.16
N THR A 355 15.67 -26.06 -21.65
CA THR A 355 15.12 -26.89 -22.71
C THR A 355 14.92 -28.31 -22.22
N ALA A 356 13.68 -28.81 -22.34
CA ALA A 356 13.30 -30.20 -22.20
C ALA A 356 13.24 -30.87 -23.58
N GLU A 357 14.08 -31.87 -23.84
CA GLU A 357 14.16 -32.53 -25.14
C GLU A 357 14.71 -33.96 -25.02
N ARG A 358 14.33 -34.87 -25.92
CA ARG A 358 14.69 -36.31 -25.81
C ARG A 358 16.16 -36.60 -26.15
N SER A 359 16.72 -35.83 -27.07
CA SER A 359 18.07 -36.03 -27.63
C SER A 359 19.07 -34.94 -27.20
N GLY A 360 18.66 -34.08 -26.26
CA GLY A 360 19.47 -32.96 -25.78
C GLY A 360 20.45 -33.40 -24.71
N GLY A 361 21.65 -32.88 -24.82
CA GLY A 361 22.70 -33.04 -23.83
C GLY A 361 23.66 -31.86 -23.87
N PHE A 362 24.87 -32.06 -23.37
CA PHE A 362 25.85 -31.02 -23.16
C PHE A 362 26.27 -30.37 -24.48
N ALA A 363 26.38 -31.16 -25.54
CA ALA A 363 26.67 -30.65 -26.89
C ALA A 363 25.58 -29.70 -27.41
N ALA A 364 24.30 -29.97 -27.10
CA ALA A 364 23.18 -29.14 -27.54
C ALA A 364 23.19 -27.79 -26.82
N VAL A 365 23.32 -27.77 -25.49
CA VAL A 365 23.43 -26.52 -24.72
C VAL A 365 24.70 -25.76 -25.05
N ARG A 366 25.84 -26.43 -25.26
CA ARG A 366 27.08 -25.79 -25.72
C ARG A 366 26.90 -25.11 -27.08
N GLY A 367 26.18 -25.75 -28.01
CA GLY A 367 25.83 -25.15 -29.30
C GLY A 367 24.95 -23.90 -29.16
N ARG A 368 23.96 -23.93 -28.26
CA ARG A 368 23.13 -22.76 -27.93
C ARG A 368 23.96 -21.63 -27.31
N VAL A 369 24.88 -21.94 -26.41
CA VAL A 369 25.81 -20.95 -25.81
C VAL A 369 26.76 -20.37 -26.85
N GLN A 370 27.26 -21.18 -27.78
CA GLN A 370 28.08 -20.69 -28.90
C GLN A 370 27.29 -19.74 -29.82
N ALA A 371 26.03 -20.07 -30.13
CA ALA A 371 25.14 -19.20 -30.90
C ALA A 371 24.87 -17.88 -30.14
N PHE A 372 24.58 -17.97 -28.84
CA PHE A 372 24.38 -16.82 -27.96
C PHE A 372 25.60 -15.89 -27.93
N CYS A 373 26.81 -16.41 -27.74
CA CYS A 373 28.04 -15.61 -27.78
C CYS A 373 28.23 -14.94 -29.16
N LYS A 374 27.93 -15.66 -30.24
CA LYS A 374 27.99 -15.12 -31.61
C LYS A 374 27.00 -13.97 -31.82
N ASP A 375 25.76 -14.13 -31.38
CA ASP A 375 24.72 -13.09 -31.47
C ASP A 375 25.08 -11.85 -30.63
N LEU A 376 25.76 -12.08 -29.50
CA LEU A 376 26.33 -11.02 -28.67
C LEU A 376 27.62 -10.41 -29.24
N GLY A 377 28.15 -10.90 -30.36
CA GLY A 377 29.36 -10.37 -30.98
C GLY A 377 30.64 -10.67 -30.19
N VAL A 378 30.58 -11.64 -29.29
CA VAL A 378 31.70 -12.05 -28.44
C VAL A 378 32.61 -12.98 -29.23
N THR A 379 33.86 -12.55 -29.43
CA THR A 379 34.88 -13.31 -30.17
C THR A 379 35.77 -14.15 -29.25
N ASN A 380 35.96 -13.72 -28.00
CA ASN A 380 36.85 -14.37 -27.04
C ASN A 380 36.05 -14.86 -25.82
N TRP A 381 35.75 -16.15 -25.82
CA TRP A 381 35.07 -16.84 -24.73
C TRP A 381 35.68 -18.23 -24.55
N ASP A 382 35.63 -18.73 -23.31
CA ASP A 382 36.09 -20.05 -22.93
C ASP A 382 35.07 -20.75 -22.01
N VAL A 383 35.23 -22.06 -21.87
CA VAL A 383 34.37 -22.94 -21.08
C VAL A 383 35.22 -23.68 -20.06
N GLU A 384 35.04 -23.33 -18.79
CA GLU A 384 35.72 -24.01 -17.68
C GLU A 384 34.81 -25.05 -17.04
N PRO A 385 35.32 -26.23 -16.66
CA PRO A 385 34.51 -27.25 -15.99
C PRO A 385 34.03 -26.76 -14.62
N LEU A 386 32.78 -27.09 -14.28
CA LEU A 386 32.23 -26.83 -12.95
C LEU A 386 32.54 -28.00 -12.01
N GLU A 387 32.75 -27.71 -10.72
CA GLU A 387 32.94 -28.74 -9.70
C GLU A 387 31.66 -29.56 -9.50
N ALA A 388 31.82 -30.85 -9.16
CA ALA A 388 30.68 -31.71 -8.88
C ALA A 388 29.91 -31.22 -7.64
N GLY A 389 28.59 -31.12 -7.76
CA GLY A 389 27.72 -30.68 -6.67
C GLY A 389 27.56 -29.16 -6.54
N ASP A 390 28.17 -28.36 -7.42
CA ASP A 390 27.88 -26.93 -7.51
C ASP A 390 26.64 -26.70 -8.38
N GLY A 391 25.47 -26.70 -7.75
CA GLY A 391 24.20 -26.38 -8.42
C GLY A 391 23.51 -27.55 -9.12
N PRO A 392 22.59 -27.24 -10.06
CA PRO A 392 21.65 -28.23 -10.58
C PRO A 392 22.25 -29.15 -11.64
N TRP A 393 23.54 -29.01 -11.95
CA TRP A 393 24.18 -29.62 -13.09
C TRP A 393 24.62 -31.05 -12.84
N LEU A 394 24.57 -31.89 -13.87
CA LEU A 394 25.10 -33.25 -13.84
C LEU A 394 26.64 -33.21 -13.78
N ALA A 395 27.25 -34.02 -12.91
CA ALA A 395 28.69 -34.07 -12.72
C ALA A 395 29.44 -34.32 -14.05
N GLY A 396 30.42 -33.47 -14.35
CA GLY A 396 31.17 -33.49 -15.62
C GLY A 396 30.41 -32.96 -16.84
N ARG A 397 29.16 -32.51 -16.67
CA ARG A 397 28.32 -31.92 -17.73
C ARG A 397 27.75 -30.55 -17.35
N GLY A 398 28.43 -29.85 -16.45
CA GLY A 398 28.21 -28.44 -16.13
C GLY A 398 29.49 -27.64 -16.36
N ALA A 399 29.34 -26.40 -16.83
CA ALA A 399 30.47 -25.54 -17.12
C ALA A 399 30.18 -24.06 -16.83
N LYS A 400 31.25 -23.32 -16.52
CA LYS A 400 31.25 -21.86 -16.46
C LYS A 400 31.45 -21.30 -17.86
N LEU A 401 30.74 -20.22 -18.17
CA LEU A 401 31.02 -19.39 -19.34
C LEU A 401 31.92 -18.23 -18.91
N VAL A 402 33.09 -18.13 -19.52
CA VAL A 402 34.05 -17.04 -19.29
C VAL A 402 34.17 -16.23 -20.57
N ILE A 403 33.90 -14.92 -20.50
CA ILE A 403 33.99 -13.99 -21.63
C ILE A 403 35.05 -12.95 -21.29
N ASN A 404 36.06 -12.78 -22.15
CA ASN A 404 37.17 -11.84 -21.90
C ASN A 404 37.81 -11.97 -20.50
N GLY A 405 37.94 -13.21 -20.01
CA GLY A 405 38.49 -13.52 -18.68
C GLY A 405 37.53 -13.30 -17.50
N SER A 406 36.29 -12.87 -17.75
CA SER A 406 35.27 -12.68 -16.72
C SER A 406 34.22 -13.79 -16.73
N TRP A 407 33.95 -14.39 -15.57
CA TRP A 407 32.87 -15.37 -15.42
C TRP A 407 31.50 -14.68 -15.49
N VAL A 408 30.66 -15.12 -16.44
CA VAL A 408 29.33 -14.50 -16.68
C VAL A 408 28.15 -15.40 -16.30
N GLY A 409 28.41 -16.66 -15.93
CA GLY A 409 27.39 -17.60 -15.46
C GLY A 409 27.71 -19.04 -15.84
N CYS A 410 26.71 -19.92 -15.74
CA CYS A 410 26.89 -21.37 -15.90
C CYS A 410 25.85 -21.96 -16.83
N PHE A 411 26.21 -23.06 -17.49
CA PHE A 411 25.32 -23.84 -18.33
C PHE A 411 25.66 -25.33 -18.27
N GLY A 412 24.72 -26.18 -18.64
CA GLY A 412 24.95 -27.62 -18.62
C GLY A 412 23.69 -28.46 -18.78
N GLU A 413 23.89 -29.77 -18.65
CA GLU A 413 22.80 -30.73 -18.44
C GLU A 413 22.40 -30.72 -16.96
N LEU A 414 21.10 -30.75 -16.68
CA LEU A 414 20.60 -30.87 -15.32
C LEU A 414 20.79 -32.31 -14.83
N ASP A 415 21.12 -32.44 -13.55
CA ASP A 415 21.19 -33.71 -12.87
C ASP A 415 19.78 -34.31 -12.72
N PRO A 416 19.57 -35.60 -13.07
CA PRO A 416 18.29 -36.28 -12.92
C PRO A 416 17.72 -36.21 -11.49
N THR A 417 18.55 -36.10 -10.45
CA THR A 417 18.04 -35.96 -9.07
C THR A 417 17.31 -34.63 -8.86
N VAL A 418 17.77 -33.56 -9.52
CA VAL A 418 17.17 -32.22 -9.44
C VAL A 418 15.90 -32.18 -10.26
N SER A 419 15.92 -32.67 -11.50
CA SER A 419 14.72 -32.67 -12.35
C SER A 419 13.60 -33.55 -11.77
N SER A 420 13.96 -34.67 -11.13
CA SER A 420 13.00 -35.56 -10.47
C SER A 420 12.29 -34.88 -9.28
N ALA A 421 12.94 -33.95 -8.57
CA ALA A 421 12.32 -33.17 -7.51
C ALA A 421 11.21 -32.22 -8.02
N TYR A 422 11.21 -31.95 -9.33
CA TYR A 422 10.16 -31.21 -10.04
C TYR A 422 9.25 -32.13 -10.88
N GLU A 423 9.33 -33.45 -10.67
CA GLU A 423 8.57 -34.46 -11.42
C GLU A 423 8.82 -34.46 -12.95
N LEU A 424 10.00 -34.00 -13.37
CA LEU A 424 10.43 -33.97 -14.77
C LEU A 424 11.36 -35.16 -15.08
N ARG A 425 10.89 -36.04 -15.97
CA ARG A 425 11.58 -37.31 -16.33
C ARG A 425 12.29 -37.29 -17.69
N VAL A 426 12.42 -36.11 -18.27
CA VAL A 426 13.03 -35.91 -19.60
C VAL A 426 14.36 -35.18 -19.42
N PRO A 427 15.36 -35.43 -20.29
CA PRO A 427 16.61 -34.69 -20.24
C PRO A 427 16.36 -33.18 -20.34
N LEU A 428 16.99 -32.44 -19.44
CA LEU A 428 16.93 -30.99 -19.35
C LEU A 428 18.32 -30.42 -19.50
N ASN A 429 18.44 -29.36 -20.28
CA ASN A 429 19.68 -28.60 -20.40
C ASN A 429 19.37 -27.11 -20.45
N GLY A 430 20.26 -26.30 -19.92
CA GLY A 430 19.96 -24.88 -19.72
C GLY A 430 21.16 -24.08 -19.27
N ALA A 431 20.92 -22.80 -19.02
CA ALA A 431 21.93 -21.87 -18.54
C ALA A 431 21.32 -20.82 -17.63
N GLU A 432 22.15 -20.19 -16.81
CA GLU A 432 21.83 -18.96 -16.10
C GLU A 432 23.04 -18.02 -16.05
N PHE A 433 22.86 -16.81 -16.56
CA PHE A 433 23.87 -15.78 -16.73
C PHE A 433 23.51 -14.52 -15.95
N ASP A 434 24.54 -13.84 -15.45
CA ASP A 434 24.42 -12.50 -14.86
C ASP A 434 24.47 -11.44 -15.97
N VAL A 435 23.42 -10.61 -16.06
CA VAL A 435 23.29 -9.61 -17.13
C VAL A 435 24.31 -8.49 -16.95
N ASN A 436 24.63 -8.09 -15.72
CA ASN A 436 25.64 -7.06 -15.47
C ASN A 436 27.04 -7.57 -15.83
N ALA A 437 27.35 -8.83 -15.51
CA ALA A 437 28.61 -9.45 -15.93
C ALA A 437 28.68 -9.57 -17.46
N LEU A 438 27.58 -9.94 -18.13
CA LEU A 438 27.51 -9.93 -19.59
C LEU A 438 27.71 -8.51 -20.16
N MET A 439 27.12 -7.48 -19.58
CA MET A 439 27.31 -6.08 -19.98
C MET A 439 28.77 -5.62 -19.84
N ALA A 440 29.43 -6.00 -18.75
CA ALA A 440 30.81 -5.62 -18.51
C ALA A 440 31.78 -6.37 -19.44
N ALA A 441 31.48 -7.63 -19.78
CA ALA A 441 32.37 -8.50 -20.53
C ALA A 441 32.14 -8.44 -22.05
N ALA A 442 30.91 -8.20 -22.51
CA ALA A 442 30.57 -8.12 -23.92
C ALA A 442 30.52 -6.66 -24.38
N ILE A 443 31.33 -6.32 -25.38
CA ILE A 443 31.28 -5.01 -26.02
C ILE A 443 30.01 -4.95 -26.88
N ASP A 444 29.17 -3.94 -26.67
CA ASP A 444 28.05 -3.70 -27.59
C ASP A 444 28.64 -3.21 -28.93
N PRO A 445 28.43 -3.92 -30.05
CA PRO A 445 28.98 -3.54 -31.35
C PRO A 445 28.19 -2.42 -32.02
N VAL A 446 27.25 -1.78 -31.29
CA VAL A 446 26.37 -0.69 -31.76
C VAL A 446 26.76 0.61 -31.09
#